data_AF-A0AB39PQH6-F1
#
_entry.id   AF-A0AB39PQH6-F1
#
_cell.length_a   1.000
_cell.length_b   1.000
_cell.length_c   1.000
_cell.angle_alpha   90.00
_cell.angle_beta   90.00
_cell.angle_gamma   90.00
#
_symmetry.space_group_name_H-M   'P 1'
#
loop_
_entity.id
_entity.type
_entity.pdbx_description
1 polymer ?
#
loop_
_entity_poly.entity_id
_entity_poly.type
_entity_poly.pdbx_seq_one_letter_code
_entity_poly.pdbx_strand_id
1 'polypeptide(L)'
;MFGLSELAIILLVVIAVLCAKKLPELARSAGKSARILKAEARAIKDEDDPAAPRVVQGETTRAAQAAAPDESRPQGTQQHRQ
;
A
#
# COMPACT_ATOMS: atom_id res chain seq x y z
N MET A 1 -40.00 -9.88 21.52
CA MET A 1 -38.64 -10.42 21.28
C MET A 1 -37.86 -9.40 20.46
N PHE A 2 -37.68 -8.20 21.00
CA PHE A 2 -37.20 -7.02 20.27
C PHE A 2 -36.43 -6.12 21.25
N GLY A 3 -35.17 -6.49 21.53
CA GLY A 3 -34.36 -5.79 22.53
C GLY A 3 -32.89 -5.82 22.17
N LEU A 4 -32.30 -7.02 22.17
CA LEU A 4 -30.92 -7.22 21.72
C LEU A 4 -30.78 -7.12 20.19
N SER A 5 -31.76 -7.66 19.45
CA SER A 5 -31.72 -7.63 17.98
C SER A 5 -31.83 -6.21 17.41
N GLU A 6 -32.79 -5.38 17.85
CA GLU A 6 -32.81 -3.96 17.48
C GLU A 6 -31.53 -3.24 17.88
N LEU A 7 -31.05 -3.45 19.11
CA LEU A 7 -29.87 -2.75 19.59
C LEU A 7 -28.62 -3.14 18.79
N ALA A 8 -28.48 -4.41 18.43
CA ALA A 8 -27.41 -4.90 17.58
C ALA A 8 -27.47 -4.29 16.17
N ILE A 9 -28.65 -4.18 15.58
CA ILE A 9 -28.83 -3.54 14.27
C ILE A 9 -28.52 -2.05 14.35
N ILE A 10 -29.01 -1.33 15.36
CA ILE A 10 -28.73 0.09 15.55
C ILE A 10 -27.22 0.30 15.76
N LEU A 11 -26.58 -0.53 16.59
CA LEU A 11 -25.14 -0.45 16.82
C LEU A 11 -24.35 -0.69 15.54
N LEU A 12 -24.74 -1.68 14.73
CA LEU A 12 -24.13 -1.96 13.43
C LEU A 12 -24.24 -0.73 12.51
N VAL A 13 -25.42 -0.10 12.45
CA VAL A 13 -25.65 1.10 11.64
C VAL A 13 -24.81 2.29 12.12
N VAL A 14 -24.72 2.51 13.44
CA VAL A 14 -23.89 3.58 14.03
C VAL A 14 -22.42 3.37 13.66
N ILE A 15 -21.90 2.15 13.84
CA ILE A 15 -20.53 1.81 13.45
C ILE A 15 -20.36 2.00 11.94
N ALA A 16 -21.30 1.56 11.12
CA ALA A 16 -21.22 1.72 9.67
C ALA A 16 -21.15 3.20 9.25
N VAL A 17 -21.96 4.08 9.83
CA VAL A 17 -21.94 5.52 9.51
C VAL A 17 -20.63 6.17 9.94
N LEU A 18 -20.12 5.85 11.14
CA LEU A 18 -18.87 6.41 11.65
C LEU A 18 -17.64 5.85 10.93
N CYS A 19 -17.66 4.56 10.60
CA CYS A 19 -16.53 3.86 10.01
C CYS A 19 -16.55 3.90 8.47
N ALA A 20 -17.64 4.28 7.80
CA ALA A 20 -17.79 4.25 6.33
C ALA A 20 -16.63 4.95 5.59
N LYS A 21 -16.16 6.10 6.08
CA LYS A 21 -15.08 6.85 5.43
C LYS A 21 -13.69 6.37 5.84
N LYS A 22 -13.55 5.76 7.01
CA LYS A 22 -12.28 5.36 7.62
C LYS A 22 -11.93 3.89 7.40
N LEU A 23 -12.92 3.03 7.17
CA LEU A 23 -12.74 1.62 6.77
C LEU A 23 -11.84 1.44 5.53
N PRO A 24 -12.07 2.11 4.39
CA PRO A 24 -11.22 1.94 3.21
C PRO A 24 -9.81 2.47 3.44
N GLU A 25 -9.66 3.56 4.19
CA GLU A 25 -8.37 4.14 4.54
C GLU A 25 -7.56 3.19 5.44
N LEU A 26 -8.19 2.65 6.48
CA LEU A 26 -7.61 1.69 7.41
C LEU A 26 -7.26 0.36 6.73
N ALA A 27 -8.14 -0.17 5.86
CA ALA A 27 -7.84 -1.38 5.11
C ALA A 27 -6.64 -1.18 4.17
N ARG A 28 -6.51 0.01 3.56
CA ARG A 28 -5.40 0.32 2.65
C ARG A 28 -4.07 0.51 3.39
N SER A 29 -4.09 1.16 4.57
CA SER A 29 -2.88 1.32 5.40
C SER A 29 -2.48 0.02 6.09
N ALA A 30 -3.44 -0.71 6.68
CA ALA A 30 -3.22 -2.01 7.30
C ALA A 30 -2.75 -3.04 6.27
N GLY A 31 -3.28 -3.02 5.04
CA GLY A 31 -2.84 -3.89 3.95
C GLY A 31 -1.37 -3.66 3.56
N LYS A 32 -0.89 -2.41 3.62
CA LYS A 32 0.52 -2.08 3.34
C LYS A 32 1.44 -2.65 4.41
N SER A 33 1.12 -2.46 5.69
CA SER A 33 1.89 -3.02 6.81
C SER A 33 1.82 -4.55 6.85
N ALA A 34 0.64 -5.12 6.59
CA ALA A 34 0.45 -6.57 6.53
C ALA A 34 1.24 -7.22 5.39
N ARG A 35 1.43 -6.54 4.24
CA ARG A 35 2.25 -7.06 3.14
C ARG A 35 3.73 -7.16 3.54
N ILE A 36 4.24 -6.15 4.26
CA ILE A 36 5.61 -6.15 4.76
C ILE A 36 5.77 -7.29 5.77
N LEU A 37 4.89 -7.34 6.77
CA LEU A 37 4.95 -8.38 7.80
C LEU A 37 4.79 -9.79 7.23
N LYS A 38 3.96 -9.97 6.18
CA LYS A 38 3.82 -11.24 5.46
C LYS A 38 5.07 -11.60 4.65
N ALA A 39 5.80 -10.63 4.11
CA ALA A 39 7.05 -10.87 3.40
C ALA A 39 8.16 -11.27 4.38
N GLU A 40 8.26 -10.57 5.52
CA GLU A 40 9.20 -10.91 6.58
C GLU A 40 8.88 -12.27 7.21
N ALA A 41 7.62 -12.56 7.51
CA ALA A 41 7.19 -13.87 8.02
C ALA A 41 7.42 -15.01 7.00
N ARG A 42 7.38 -14.73 5.70
CA ARG A 42 7.75 -15.70 4.65
C ARG A 42 9.25 -15.92 4.58
N ALA A 43 10.06 -14.87 4.72
CA ALA A 43 11.52 -15.03 4.75
C ALA A 43 11.95 -15.94 5.90
N ILE A 44 11.37 -15.77 7.10
CA ILE A 44 11.65 -16.64 8.25
C ILE A 44 11.23 -18.10 7.95
N LYS A 45 10.12 -18.29 7.24
CA LYS A 45 9.60 -19.63 6.94
C LYS A 45 10.30 -20.31 5.76
N ASP A 46 10.84 -19.54 4.82
CA ASP A 46 11.65 -20.01 3.70
C ASP A 46 13.11 -20.27 4.15
N GLU A 47 13.60 -19.69 5.25
CA GLU A 47 14.89 -20.10 5.84
C GLU A 47 14.87 -21.55 6.35
N ASP A 48 13.70 -22.12 6.64
CA ASP A 48 13.50 -23.55 6.94
C ASP A 48 13.40 -24.44 5.67
N ASP A 49 13.26 -23.88 4.46
CA ASP A 49 13.17 -24.63 3.19
C ASP A 49 14.08 -24.01 2.09
N PRO A 50 15.28 -24.57 1.82
CA PRO A 50 16.33 -23.94 1.01
C PRO A 50 16.04 -23.79 -0.51
N ALA A 51 14.79 -23.92 -0.96
CA ALA A 51 14.43 -23.91 -2.37
C ALA A 51 13.91 -22.54 -2.87
N ALA A 52 14.88 -21.69 -3.25
CA ALA A 52 14.81 -20.57 -4.20
C ALA A 52 14.37 -19.17 -3.69
N PRO A 53 15.30 -18.18 -3.67
CA PRO A 53 14.95 -16.77 -3.47
C PRO A 53 14.24 -16.22 -4.72
N ARG A 54 12.97 -15.85 -4.60
CA ARG A 54 12.26 -15.10 -5.65
C ARG A 54 12.26 -13.62 -5.32
N VAL A 55 12.92 -12.83 -6.17
CA VAL A 55 12.97 -11.37 -6.09
C VAL A 55 11.55 -10.81 -6.22
N VAL A 56 10.98 -10.33 -5.11
CA VAL A 56 9.68 -9.64 -5.12
C VAL A 56 9.91 -8.20 -5.55
N GLN A 57 9.64 -7.93 -6.83
CA GLN A 57 9.73 -6.59 -7.40
C GLN A 57 8.71 -5.67 -6.72
N GLY A 58 9.19 -4.67 -5.98
CA GLY A 58 8.36 -3.69 -5.31
C GLY A 58 7.92 -2.59 -6.27
N GLU A 59 6.67 -2.60 -6.72
CA GLU A 59 6.08 -1.44 -7.39
C GLU A 59 5.83 -0.32 -6.37
N THR A 60 6.55 0.79 -6.51
CA THR A 60 6.25 2.06 -5.86
C THR A 60 4.98 2.63 -6.47
N THR A 61 3.92 2.78 -5.66
CA THR A 61 2.65 3.35 -6.11
C THR A 61 2.86 4.80 -6.55
N ARG A 62 2.97 4.99 -7.88
CA ARG A 62 3.01 6.25 -8.62
C ARG A 62 1.68 7.01 -8.50
N ALA A 63 1.35 7.50 -7.30
CA ALA A 63 0.17 8.36 -7.09
C ALA A 63 0.55 9.82 -6.78
N ALA A 64 1.83 10.15 -6.69
CA ALA A 64 2.30 11.53 -6.45
C ALA A 64 3.31 12.03 -7.49
N GLN A 65 3.39 11.38 -8.67
CA GLN A 65 4.29 11.79 -9.76
C GLN A 65 3.50 12.36 -10.95
N ALA A 66 2.59 13.28 -10.64
CA ALA A 66 1.91 14.17 -11.60
C ALA A 66 2.45 15.61 -11.50
N ALA A 67 3.72 15.77 -11.09
CA ALA A 67 4.45 17.02 -11.19
C ALA A 67 5.87 16.71 -11.66
N ALA A 68 6.00 16.29 -12.91
CA ALA A 68 7.23 16.48 -13.65
C ALA A 68 7.18 17.89 -14.25
N PRO A 69 8.19 18.73 -13.98
CA PRO A 69 8.87 19.42 -15.04
C PRO A 69 10.14 18.63 -15.35
N ASP A 70 10.23 18.25 -16.61
CA ASP A 70 11.42 17.75 -17.25
C ASP A 70 12.58 18.75 -17.09
N GLU A 71 13.45 18.55 -16.10
CA GLU A 71 14.74 19.23 -16.00
C GLU A 71 15.86 18.25 -16.32
N SER A 72 15.76 17.67 -17.52
CA SER A 72 16.74 16.75 -18.10
C SER A 72 17.56 17.44 -19.18
N ARG A 73 18.43 18.40 -18.86
CA ARG A 73 19.58 18.68 -19.76
C ARG A 73 20.76 19.44 -19.12
N PRO A 74 21.78 18.74 -18.59
CA PRO A 74 23.15 19.18 -18.70
C PRO A 74 23.70 18.65 -20.03
N GLN A 75 23.55 19.39 -21.12
CA GLN A 75 24.34 19.12 -22.34
C GLN A 75 25.62 19.93 -22.29
N GLY A 76 26.66 19.28 -21.76
CA GLY A 76 28.02 19.60 -22.15
C GLY A 76 28.30 19.19 -23.59
N THR A 77 29.25 19.90 -24.20
CA THR A 77 30.10 19.49 -25.34
C THR A 77 29.46 19.31 -26.72
N GLN A 78 29.85 20.24 -27.62
CA GLN A 78 30.05 20.12 -29.08
C GLN A 78 29.24 21.11 -29.94
N GLN A 79 29.61 22.39 -29.89
CA GLN A 79 29.35 23.31 -31.01
C GLN A 79 30.40 24.43 -31.04
N HIS A 80 31.68 24.06 -31.12
CA HIS A 80 32.77 24.97 -31.49
C HIS A 80 33.65 24.28 -32.53
N ARG A 81 33.06 24.11 -33.71
CA ARG A 81 33.76 23.91 -34.98
C ARG A 81 33.32 25.08 -35.85
N GLN A 82 34.01 26.20 -35.69
CA GLN A 82 34.22 27.24 -36.71
C GLN A 82 35.62 27.78 -36.52
#